data_AF-A0A9J6GJK9-F1
#
_entry.id   AF-A0A9J6GJK9-F1
#
_cell.length_a   1.000
_cell.length_b   1.000
_cell.length_c   1.000
_cell.angle_alpha   90.00
_cell.angle_beta   90.00
_cell.angle_gamma   90.00
#
_symmetry.space_group_name_H-M   'P 1'
#
loop_
_entity.id
_entity.type
_entity.pdbx_description
1 polymer ?
#
loop_
_entity_poly.entity_id
_entity_poly.type
_entity_poly.pdbx_seq_one_letter_code
_entity_poly.pdbx_strand_id
1 'polypeptide(L)' 'MEAVLLAENAGLKVDYVTCDGASWNRAMWQKFGISATAKAIKPSVPHACGDDRRLFFLTDFPHLVKCVRKRFH' A
#
# COMPACT_ATOMS: atom_id res chain seq x y z
N MET A 1 -10.47 -3.21 -0.68
CA MET A 1 -10.34 -4.56 -1.24
C MET A 1 -11.28 -4.78 -2.42
N GLU A 2 -12.53 -4.31 -2.34
CA GLU A 2 -13.52 -4.45 -3.42
C GLU A 2 -13.03 -3.94 -4.78
N ALA A 3 -12.35 -2.79 -4.84
CA ALA A 3 -11.76 -2.29 -6.07
C ALA A 3 -10.73 -3.24 -6.70
N VAL A 4 -9.94 -3.95 -5.88
CA VAL A 4 -8.96 -4.94 -6.34
C VAL A 4 -9.69 -6.16 -6.92
N LEU A 5 -10.75 -6.62 -6.24
CA LEU A 5 -11.58 -7.75 -6.71
C LEU A 5 -12.31 -7.42 -8.02
N LEU A 6 -12.87 -6.21 -8.14
CA LEU A 6 -13.55 -5.77 -9.36
C LEU A 6 -12.58 -5.64 -10.54
N ALA A 7 -11.37 -5.13 -10.31
CA ALA A 7 -10.34 -5.06 -11.34
C ALA A 7 -9.90 -6.46 -11.82
N GLU A 8 -9.71 -7.39 -10.88
CA GLU A 8 -9.37 -8.78 -11.18
C GLU A 8 -10.49 -9.51 -11.93
N ASN A 9 -11.74 -9.30 -11.54
CA ASN A 9 -12.90 -9.82 -12.25
C ASN A 9 -13.03 -9.26 -13.68
N ALA A 10 -12.52 -8.05 -13.93
CA ALA A 10 -12.43 -7.47 -15.27
C ALA A 10 -11.24 -8.01 -16.10
N GLY A 11 -10.45 -8.95 -15.54
CA GLY A 11 -9.28 -9.54 -16.20
C GLY A 11 -7.98 -8.76 -16.02
N LEU A 12 -7.96 -7.73 -15.16
CA LEU A 12 -6.73 -7.02 -14.80
C LEU A 12 -5.97 -7.79 -13.73
N LYS A 13 -4.65 -7.59 -13.65
CA LYS A 13 -3.83 -8.13 -12.55
C LYS A 13 -3.32 -6.99 -11.68
N VAL A 14 -3.67 -7.01 -10.41
CA VAL A 14 -3.35 -5.96 -9.44
C VAL A 14 -2.35 -6.48 -8.43
N ASP A 15 -1.07 -6.23 -8.67
CA ASP A 15 0.01 -6.64 -7.76
C ASP A 15 0.38 -5.56 -6.74
N TYR A 16 0.12 -4.28 -7.06
CA TYR A 16 0.52 -3.14 -6.24
C TYR A 16 -0.64 -2.18 -6.00
N VAL A 17 -0.74 -1.70 -4.76
CA VAL A 17 -1.63 -0.62 -4.35
C VAL A 17 -0.77 0.54 -3.86
N THR A 18 -0.99 1.73 -4.42
CA THR A 18 -0.33 2.95 -3.94
C THR A 18 -1.32 3.95 -3.38
N CYS A 19 -0.97 4.56 -2.25
CA CYS A 19 -1.75 5.62 -1.62
C CYS A 19 -0.83 6.72 -1.08
N ASP A 20 -1.40 7.91 -0.85
CA ASP A 20 -0.69 8.97 -0.16
C ASP A 20 -0.36 8.58 1.30
N GLY A 21 0.60 9.29 1.88
CA GLY A 21 1.02 9.08 3.26
C GLY A 21 0.10 9.71 4.31
N ALA A 22 -1.15 10.07 4.01
CA ALA A 22 -2.03 10.71 4.99
C ALA A 22 -2.45 9.73 6.12
N SER A 23 -2.79 10.28 7.29
CA SER A 23 -3.05 9.50 8.52
C SER A 23 -4.13 8.44 8.35
N TRP A 24 -5.18 8.73 7.58
CA TRP A 24 -6.26 7.79 7.27
C TRP A 24 -5.83 6.57 6.43
N ASN A 25 -4.88 6.73 5.53
CA ASN A 25 -4.35 5.69 4.65
C ASN A 25 -3.38 4.80 5.42
N ARG A 26 -2.62 5.40 6.35
CA ARG A 26 -1.83 4.62 7.32
C ARG A 26 -2.70 3.81 8.27
N ALA A 27 -3.84 4.35 8.72
CA ALA A 27 -4.79 3.59 9.55
C ALA A 27 -5.40 2.42 8.75
N MET A 28 -5.67 2.62 7.46
CA MET A 28 -6.10 1.56 6.55
C MET A 28 -5.03 0.46 6.42
N TRP A 29 -3.76 0.82 6.23
CA TRP A 29 -2.66 -0.15 6.18
C TRP A 29 -2.53 -0.97 7.46
N GLN A 30 -2.69 -0.36 8.64
CA GLN A 30 -2.69 -1.10 9.90
C GLN A 30 -3.83 -2.13 9.98
N LYS A 31 -5.03 -1.79 9.50
CA LYS A 31 -6.16 -2.74 9.43
C LYS A 31 -5.87 -3.91 8.49
N PHE A 32 -5.10 -3.69 7.42
CA PHE A 32 -4.65 -4.75 6.53
C PHE A 32 -3.40 -5.49 7.04
N GLY A 33 -2.84 -5.13 8.19
CA GLY A 33 -1.62 -5.75 8.72
C GLY A 33 -0.33 -5.33 8.00
N ILE A 34 -0.42 -4.26 7.20
CA ILE A 34 0.73 -3.61 6.57
C ILE A 34 1.40 -2.70 7.59
N SER A 35 2.69 -2.88 7.79
CA SER A 35 3.47 -2.09 8.76
C SER A 35 4.89 -1.90 8.30
N ALA A 36 5.41 -0.68 8.40
CA ALA A 36 6.82 -0.40 8.20
C ALA A 36 7.37 0.25 9.47
N THR A 37 8.16 -0.50 10.23
CA THR A 37 8.86 -0.01 11.43
C THR A 37 10.36 -0.16 11.23
N ALA A 38 11.16 0.53 12.05
CA ALA A 38 12.62 0.41 11.99
C ALA A 38 13.14 -1.03 12.24
N LYS A 39 12.34 -1.90 12.89
CA LYS A 39 12.71 -3.27 13.23
C LYS A 39 12.18 -4.31 12.25
N ALA A 40 11.04 -4.04 11.62
CA ALA A 40 10.38 -4.98 10.74
C ALA A 40 9.49 -4.26 9.71
N ILE A 41 9.52 -4.78 8.49
CA ILE A 41 8.72 -4.30 7.36
C ILE A 41 7.84 -5.45 6.88
N LYS A 42 6.53 -5.20 6.83
CA LYS A 42 5.51 -6.06 6.26
C LYS A 42 4.82 -5.28 5.14
N PRO A 43 5.36 -5.32 3.91
CA PRO A 43 4.88 -4.47 2.82
C PRO A 43 3.75 -5.12 2.00
N SER A 44 3.38 -6.37 2.30
CA SER A 44 2.38 -7.10 1.52
C SER A 44 1.56 -8.09 2.32
N VAL A 45 0.38 -8.38 1.80
CA VAL A 45 -0.58 -9.38 2.28
C VAL A 45 -0.85 -10.42 1.20
N PRO A 46 -1.38 -11.60 1.56
CA PRO A 46 -1.91 -12.55 0.57
C PRO A 46 -2.94 -11.87 -0.33
N HIS A 47 -2.88 -12.17 -1.63
CA HIS A 47 -3.83 -11.64 -2.59
C HIS A 47 -5.22 -12.21 -2.31
N ALA A 48 -6.25 -11.38 -2.39
CA ALA A 48 -7.64 -11.79 -2.12
C ALA A 48 -8.20 -12.84 -3.10
N CYS A 49 -7.47 -13.16 -4.17
CA CYS A 49 -7.89 -14.10 -5.21
C CYS A 49 -7.24 -15.50 -5.05
N GLY A 50 -6.37 -15.72 -4.06
CA GLY A 50 -5.92 -17.07 -3.69
C GLY A 50 -4.77 -17.69 -4.51
N ASP A 51 -4.28 -17.04 -5.57
CA ASP A 51 -3.26 -17.60 -6.49
C ASP A 51 -1.81 -17.64 -5.96
N ASP A 52 -1.59 -17.78 -4.66
CA ASP A 52 -0.26 -17.60 -4.00
C ASP A 52 0.43 -16.24 -4.28
N ARG A 53 -0.34 -15.31 -4.87
CA ARG A 53 0.12 -13.95 -5.14
C ARG A 53 0.10 -13.12 -3.88
N ARG A 54 0.90 -12.06 -3.89
CA ARG A 54 0.96 -11.09 -2.82
C ARG A 54 0.55 -9.72 -3.35
N LEU A 55 -0.26 -9.02 -2.56
CA LEU A 55 -0.64 -7.64 -2.83
C LEU A 55 0.29 -6.72 -2.05
N PHE A 56 1.07 -5.91 -2.75
CA PHE A 56 2.05 -4.99 -2.16
C PHE A 56 1.47 -3.59 -1.98
N PHE A 57 1.81 -2.95 -0.86
CA PHE A 57 1.36 -1.60 -0.54
C PHE A 57 2.54 -0.63 -0.58
N LEU A 58 2.41 0.41 -1.39
CA LEU A 58 3.43 1.41 -1.63
C LEU A 58 2.92 2.80 -1.22
N THR A 59 3.79 3.59 -0.62
CA THR A 59 3.54 5.02 -0.37
C THR A 59 3.88 5.85 -1.60
N ASP A 60 3.12 6.91 -1.86
CA ASP A 60 3.51 7.97 -2.81
C ASP A 60 4.82 8.64 -2.34
N PHE A 61 5.95 8.11 -2.84
CA PHE A 61 7.31 8.52 -2.51
C PHE A 61 7.62 9.97 -2.94
N PRO A 62 7.22 10.44 -4.14
CA PRO A 62 7.34 11.86 -4.52
C PRO A 62 6.70 12.84 -3.52
N HIS A 63 5.58 12.47 -2.88
CA HIS A 63 4.98 13.31 -1.83
C HIS A 63 5.86 13.44 -0.60
N LEU A 64 6.50 12.34 -0.18
CA LEU A 64 7.39 12.33 0.97
C LEU A 64 8.63 13.19 0.74
N VAL A 65 9.26 13.11 -0.44
CA VAL A 65 10.44 13.92 -0.77
C VAL A 65 10.14 15.43 -0.72
N LYS A 66 8.95 15.83 -1.21
CA LYS A 66 8.51 17.24 -1.13
C LYS A 66 8.29 17.70 0.31
N CYS A 67 7.71 16.87 1.17
CA CYS A 67 7.51 17.18 2.59
C CYS A 67 8.83 17.27 3.37
N VAL A 68 9.78 16.38 3.07
CA VAL A 68 11.14 16.40 3.63
C VAL A 68 11.83 17.70 3.24
N ARG A 69 11.79 18.09 1.96
CA ARG A 69 12.36 19.35 1.48
C ARG A 69 11.79 20.59 2.19
N LYS A 70 10.47 20.64 2.42
CA LYS A 70 9.83 21.74 3.18
C LYS A 70 10.23 21.80 4.66
N ARG A 71 10.78 20.72 5.22
CA ARG A 71 11.16 20.63 6.63
C ARG A 71 12.63 20.98 6.89
N PHE A 72 13.43 21.02 5.82
CA PHE A 72 14.84 21.41 5.83
C PHE A 72 15.08 22.82 5.26
N HIS A 73 14.01 23.56 4.96
CA HIS A 73 14.03 24.96 4.53
C HIS A 73 13.17 25.80 5.48
#